data_AF-N0B7H1-F1
#
_entry.id   AF-N0B7H1-F1
#
_cell.length_a   1.000
_cell.length_b   1.000
_cell.length_c   1.000
_cell.angle_alpha   90.00
_cell.angle_beta   90.00
_cell.angle_gamma   90.00
#
_symmetry.space_group_name_H-M   'P 1'
#
loop_
_entity.id
_entity.type
_entity.pdbx_description
1 polymer ?
#
loop_
_entity_poly.entity_id
_entity_poly.type
_entity_poly.pdbx_seq_one_letter_code
_entity_poly.pdbx_strand_id
1 'polypeptide(L)'
;MRFVVIILVLLASLKVWTQDRMYRSVVGQALVDAYRERAIEVCRKQTAKTVPVASAQTVSELWSAASAAEVTLGDSDVNVAIWDTQNPLWQQRFRNPHLVLTGTGESNAHCAYDLHAGVATLSP
;
A
#
# COMPACT_ATOMS: atom_id res chain seq x y z
N MET A 1 10.43 -29.87 35.40
CA MET A 1 11.30 -29.15 34.44
C MET A 1 10.69 -29.03 33.05
N ARG A 2 10.23 -30.11 32.40
CA ARG A 2 9.62 -30.06 31.05
C ARG A 2 8.45 -29.06 30.92
N PHE A 3 7.53 -29.01 31.89
CA PHE A 3 6.41 -28.05 31.86
C PHE A 3 6.85 -26.58 31.91
N VAL A 4 7.87 -26.26 32.71
CA VAL A 4 8.41 -24.90 32.79
C VAL A 4 9.03 -24.49 31.46
N VAL A 5 9.77 -25.40 30.82
CA VAL A 5 10.35 -25.15 29.49
C VAL A 5 9.26 -24.92 28.44
N ILE A 6 8.18 -25.73 28.44
CA ILE A 6 7.06 -25.58 27.50
C ILE A 6 6.38 -24.22 27.67
N ILE A 7 6.12 -23.81 28.92
CA ILE A 7 5.50 -22.50 29.21
C ILE A 7 6.39 -21.35 28.75
N LEU A 8 7.70 -21.44 28.98
CA LEU A 8 8.65 -20.41 28.53
C LEU A 8 8.71 -20.30 27.01
N VAL A 9 8.69 -21.42 26.29
CA VAL A 9 8.65 -21.43 24.81
C VAL A 9 7.36 -20.78 24.32
N LEU A 10 6.21 -21.14 24.89
CA LEU A 10 4.93 -20.53 24.54
C LEU A 10 4.92 -19.02 24.78
N LEU A 11 5.42 -18.56 25.93
CA LEU A 11 5.51 -17.13 26.24
C LEU A 11 6.44 -16.39 25.27
N ALA A 12 7.58 -16.99 24.92
CA ALA A 12 8.52 -16.38 23.98
C ALA A 12 7.91 -16.27 22.57
N SER A 13 7.28 -17.35 22.09
CA SER A 13 6.57 -17.34 20.79
C SER A 13 5.46 -16.31 20.76
N LEU A 14 4.65 -16.22 21.83
CA LEU A 14 3.57 -15.24 21.93
C LEU A 14 4.11 -13.81 21.94
N LYS A 15 5.19 -13.55 22.68
CA LYS A 15 5.84 -12.23 22.71
C LYS A 15 6.34 -11.82 21.33
N VAL A 16 7.12 -12.67 20.66
CA VAL A 16 7.64 -12.39 19.32
C VAL A 16 6.50 -12.14 18.34
N TRP A 17 5.45 -12.96 18.40
CA TRP A 17 4.28 -12.78 17.56
C TRP A 17 3.59 -11.43 17.79
N THR A 18 3.38 -11.02 19.05
CA THR A 18 2.80 -9.70 19.35
C THR A 18 3.69 -8.55 18.90
N GLN A 19 5.01 -8.66 19.05
CA GLN A 19 5.95 -7.63 18.63
C GLN A 19 5.99 -7.48 17.11
N ASP A 20 6.06 -8.58 16.36
CA ASP A 20 6.05 -8.53 14.90
C ASP A 20 4.74 -7.92 14.37
N ARG A 21 3.60 -8.31 14.95
CA ARG A 21 2.30 -7.78 14.53
C ARG A 21 2.14 -6.29 14.81
N MET A 22 2.54 -5.85 16.00
CA MET A 22 2.53 -4.43 16.36
C MET A 22 3.47 -3.63 15.46
N TYR A 23 4.69 -4.11 15.23
CA TYR A 23 5.67 -3.43 14.38
C TYR A 23 5.14 -3.22 12.96
N ARG A 24 4.54 -4.25 12.34
CA ARG A 24 3.94 -4.13 11.00
C ARG A 24 2.81 -3.10 10.95
N SER A 25 1.94 -3.07 11.97
CA SER A 25 0.84 -2.10 12.02
C SER A 25 1.31 -0.65 12.19
N VAL A 26 2.30 -0.43 13.05
CA VAL A 26 2.84 0.91 13.34
C VAL A 26 3.65 1.44 12.14
N VAL A 27 4.46 0.59 11.51
CA VAL A 27 5.23 0.98 10.32
C VAL A 27 4.29 1.32 9.16
N GLY A 28 3.21 0.55 8.97
CA GLY A 28 2.19 0.86 7.96
C GLY A 28 1.57 2.24 8.17
N GLN A 29 1.16 2.56 9.40
CA GLN A 29 0.58 3.88 9.73
C GLN A 29 1.60 5.02 9.53
N ALA A 30 2.85 4.84 9.98
CA ALA A 30 3.88 5.85 9.79
C ALA A 30 4.20 6.11 8.31
N LEU A 31 4.18 5.07 7.47
CA LEU A 31 4.34 5.19 6.02
C LEU A 31 3.16 5.94 5.39
N VAL A 32 1.92 5.64 5.81
CA VAL A 32 0.75 6.39 5.35
C VAL A 32 0.91 7.86 5.72
N ASP A 33 1.16 8.18 6.98
CA ASP A 33 1.25 9.57 7.43
C ASP A 33 2.36 10.35 6.71
N ALA A 34 3.49 9.71 6.43
CA ALA A 34 4.60 10.34 5.73
C ALA A 34 4.36 10.56 4.22
N TYR A 35 3.70 9.61 3.54
CA TYR A 35 3.59 9.60 2.08
C TYR A 35 2.21 9.94 1.54
N ARG A 36 1.20 10.09 2.38
CA ARG A 36 -0.18 10.35 1.96
C ARG A 36 -0.31 11.61 1.10
N GLU A 37 0.25 12.72 1.53
CA GLU A 37 0.16 13.98 0.78
C GLU A 37 0.82 13.85 -0.60
N ARG A 38 1.99 13.21 -0.65
CA ARG A 38 2.72 12.92 -1.88
C ARG A 38 1.91 12.04 -2.82
N ALA A 39 1.28 10.99 -2.28
CA ALA A 39 0.45 10.07 -3.04
C ALA A 39 -0.78 10.78 -3.62
N ILE A 40 -1.47 11.61 -2.84
CA ILE A 40 -2.63 12.41 -3.31
C ILE A 40 -2.20 13.31 -4.48
N GLU A 41 -1.07 13.99 -4.36
CA GLU A 41 -0.56 14.88 -5.41
C GLU A 41 -0.28 14.12 -6.72
N VAL A 42 0.40 12.98 -6.63
CA VAL A 42 0.73 12.17 -7.82
C VAL A 42 -0.52 11.53 -8.42
N CYS A 43 -1.45 11.03 -7.60
CA CYS A 43 -2.72 10.47 -8.07
C CYS A 43 -3.60 11.52 -8.76
N ARG A 44 -3.68 12.74 -8.23
CA ARG A 44 -4.35 13.87 -8.90
C ARG A 44 -3.72 14.18 -10.25
N LYS A 45 -2.39 14.30 -10.30
CA LYS A 45 -1.65 14.55 -11.54
C LYS A 45 -1.86 13.44 -12.57
N GLN A 46 -1.87 12.18 -12.15
CA GLN A 46 -2.05 11.04 -13.04
C GLN A 46 -3.49 10.96 -13.57
N THR A 47 -4.48 11.21 -12.71
CA THR A 47 -5.89 11.22 -13.10
C THR A 47 -6.19 12.39 -14.04
N ALA A 48 -5.64 13.58 -13.77
CA ALA A 48 -5.79 14.73 -14.67
C ALA A 48 -5.18 14.51 -16.07
N LYS A 49 -4.20 13.60 -16.21
CA LYS A 49 -3.66 13.20 -17.54
C LYS A 49 -4.58 12.24 -18.29
N THR A 50 -5.37 11.44 -17.58
CA THR A 50 -6.20 10.38 -18.16
C THR A 50 -7.65 10.80 -18.35
N VAL A 51 -8.17 11.73 -17.54
CA VAL A 51 -9.57 12.14 -17.57
C VAL A 51 -9.73 13.54 -18.19
N PRO A 52 -10.73 13.77 -19.07
CA PRO A 52 -10.93 15.06 -19.73
C PRO A 52 -11.18 16.23 -18.75
N VAL A 53 -10.71 17.42 -19.14
CA VAL A 53 -10.66 18.68 -18.35
C VAL A 53 -11.98 19.06 -17.66
N ALA A 54 -13.13 18.67 -18.22
CA ALA A 54 -14.46 18.92 -17.64
C ALA A 54 -14.70 18.25 -16.27
N SER A 55 -13.88 17.28 -15.90
CA SER A 55 -13.96 16.52 -14.63
C SER A 55 -12.91 16.96 -13.59
N ALA A 56 -12.13 18.02 -13.86
CA ALA A 56 -11.00 18.40 -12.99
C ALA A 56 -11.41 18.69 -11.53
N GLN A 57 -12.59 19.29 -11.30
CA GLN A 57 -13.14 19.46 -9.95
C GLN A 57 -13.38 18.10 -9.26
N THR A 58 -14.00 17.15 -9.96
CA THR A 58 -14.28 15.81 -9.43
C THR A 58 -13.00 15.03 -9.13
N VAL A 59 -11.92 15.23 -9.91
CA VAL A 59 -10.61 14.60 -9.66
C VAL A 59 -9.97 15.13 -8.37
N SER A 60 -10.11 16.43 -8.09
CA SER A 60 -9.58 17.03 -6.86
C SER A 60 -10.36 16.57 -5.61
N GLU A 61 -11.67 16.40 -5.72
CA GLU A 61 -12.49 15.86 -4.62
C GLU A 61 -12.22 14.37 -4.40
N LEU A 62 -12.10 13.60 -5.50
CA LEU A 62 -11.89 12.15 -5.47
C LEU A 62 -10.64 11.74 -4.68
N TRP A 63 -9.54 12.47 -4.88
CA TRP A 63 -8.27 12.26 -4.20
C TRP A 63 -8.04 13.39 -3.19
N SER A 64 -8.36 13.17 -1.93
CA SER A 64 -8.27 14.17 -0.88
C SER A 64 -7.79 13.56 0.44
N ALA A 65 -7.61 14.38 1.47
CA ALA A 65 -7.32 13.90 2.82
C ALA A 65 -8.47 13.06 3.44
N ALA A 66 -9.62 12.95 2.77
CA ALA A 66 -10.69 12.03 3.14
C ALA A 66 -10.57 10.65 2.46
N SER A 67 -9.73 10.51 1.42
CA SER A 67 -9.46 9.23 0.75
C SER A 67 -8.82 8.24 1.71
N ALA A 68 -9.34 7.01 1.77
CA ALA A 68 -8.70 5.99 2.58
C ALA A 68 -7.37 5.59 1.94
N ALA A 69 -6.37 5.38 2.78
CA ALA A 69 -5.01 5.05 2.37
C ALA A 69 -4.59 3.75 3.07
N GLU A 70 -4.22 2.75 2.28
CA GLU A 70 -3.73 1.47 2.78
C GLU A 70 -2.36 1.17 2.18
N VAL A 71 -1.43 0.68 3.01
CA VAL A 71 -0.11 0.24 2.52
C VAL A 71 -0.19 -1.24 2.20
N THR A 72 0.07 -1.58 0.95
CA THR A 72 0.12 -2.95 0.45
C THR A 72 1.53 -3.28 -0.04
N LEU A 73 1.85 -4.56 -0.13
CA LEU A 73 3.14 -5.03 -0.63
C LEU A 73 2.94 -5.73 -1.96
N GLY A 74 3.62 -5.24 -2.99
CA GLY A 74 3.50 -5.70 -4.37
C GLY A 74 2.31 -5.13 -5.11
N ASP A 75 2.43 -5.05 -6.44
CA ASP A 75 1.38 -4.63 -7.36
C ASP A 75 0.71 -5.85 -8.02
N SER A 76 -0.58 -6.09 -7.77
CA SER A 76 -1.29 -7.24 -8.34
C SER A 76 -1.42 -7.20 -9.86
N ASP A 77 -1.36 -6.02 -10.47
CA ASP A 77 -1.63 -5.80 -11.89
C ASP A 77 -0.40 -6.17 -12.75
N VAL A 78 0.77 -6.28 -12.12
CA VAL A 78 2.00 -6.76 -12.78
C VAL A 78 1.92 -8.28 -12.98
N ASN A 79 1.90 -8.73 -14.23
CA ASN A 79 1.80 -10.16 -14.55
C ASN A 79 3.18 -10.84 -14.51
N VAL A 80 3.60 -11.28 -13.31
CA VAL A 80 4.82 -12.07 -13.10
C VAL A 80 4.48 -13.29 -12.26
N ALA A 81 4.95 -14.46 -12.69
CA ALA A 81 4.74 -15.70 -11.96
C ALA A 81 5.59 -15.74 -10.67
N ILE A 82 5.05 -16.35 -9.61
CA ILE A 82 5.74 -16.44 -8.30
C ILE A 82 7.12 -17.11 -8.41
N TRP A 83 7.27 -18.11 -9.29
CA TRP A 83 8.52 -18.85 -9.47
C TRP A 83 9.57 -18.13 -10.33
N ASP A 84 9.19 -17.10 -11.09
CA ASP A 84 10.09 -16.37 -12.00
C ASP A 84 10.90 -15.30 -11.27
N THR A 85 11.67 -15.72 -10.28
CA THR A 85 12.44 -14.84 -9.37
C THR A 85 13.55 -14.03 -10.05
N GLN A 86 13.95 -14.40 -11.27
CA GLN A 86 14.95 -13.64 -12.06
C GLN A 86 14.31 -12.52 -12.89
N ASN A 87 12.98 -12.42 -12.93
CA ASN A 87 12.29 -11.38 -13.65
C ASN A 87 12.60 -10.00 -13.03
N PRO A 88 12.98 -8.98 -13.82
CA PRO A 88 13.26 -7.65 -13.30
C PRO A 88 12.04 -7.02 -12.58
N LEU A 89 10.82 -7.41 -12.97
CA LEU A 89 9.58 -6.90 -12.37
C LEU A 89 9.12 -7.71 -11.14
N TRP A 90 9.84 -8.77 -10.76
CA TRP A 90 9.45 -9.61 -9.62
C TRP A 90 9.41 -8.83 -8.30
N GLN A 91 10.36 -7.91 -8.12
CA GLN A 91 10.39 -7.02 -6.95
C GLN A 91 9.15 -6.12 -6.92
N GLN A 92 8.78 -5.52 -8.05
CA GLN A 92 7.60 -4.69 -8.17
C GLN A 92 6.31 -5.47 -7.86
N ARG A 93 6.21 -6.72 -8.34
CA ARG A 93 5.05 -7.58 -8.15
C ARG A 93 4.83 -8.06 -6.70
N PHE A 94 5.89 -8.32 -5.96
CA PHE A 94 5.79 -9.03 -4.66
C PHE A 94 6.45 -8.35 -3.47
N ARG A 95 7.32 -7.35 -3.68
CA ARG A 95 8.15 -6.77 -2.60
C ARG A 95 8.08 -5.25 -2.48
N ASN A 96 7.84 -4.52 -3.56
CA ASN A 96 7.80 -3.07 -3.49
C ASN A 96 6.59 -2.62 -2.66
N PRO A 97 6.76 -1.74 -1.67
CA PRO A 97 5.64 -1.18 -0.94
C PRO A 97 4.89 -0.18 -1.82
N HIS A 98 3.56 -0.29 -1.80
CA HIS A 98 2.66 0.62 -2.48
C HIS A 98 1.68 1.19 -1.47
N LEU A 99 1.25 2.42 -1.71
CA LEU A 99 0.16 3.06 -0.98
C LEU A 99 -1.03 3.17 -1.90
N VAL A 100 -2.07 2.40 -1.60
CA VAL A 100 -3.33 2.39 -2.35
C VAL A 100 -4.25 3.43 -1.74
N LEU A 101 -4.59 4.45 -2.54
CA LEU A 101 -5.65 5.39 -2.23
C LEU A 101 -6.96 4.87 -2.82
N THR A 102 -8.01 4.85 -2.02
CA THR A 102 -9.38 4.64 -2.50
C THR A 102 -10.07 5.98 -2.65
N GLY A 103 -10.68 6.19 -3.83
CA GLY A 103 -11.38 7.42 -4.13
C GLY A 103 -12.56 7.66 -3.18
N THR A 104 -12.83 8.92 -2.86
CA THR A 104 -14.01 9.27 -2.05
C THR A 104 -15.25 9.39 -2.94
N GLY A 105 -16.38 8.78 -2.53
CA GLY A 105 -17.67 8.86 -3.23
C GLY A 105 -18.18 7.51 -3.74
N GLU A 106 -19.05 7.51 -4.77
CA GLU A 106 -19.56 6.29 -5.43
C GLU A 106 -18.54 5.62 -6.38
N SER A 107 -17.38 6.24 -6.55
CA SER A 107 -16.32 5.75 -7.42
C SER A 107 -15.44 4.75 -6.66
N ASN A 108 -15.41 3.50 -7.11
CA ASN A 108 -14.47 2.48 -6.65
C ASN A 108 -13.05 2.67 -7.22
N ALA A 109 -12.71 3.87 -7.74
CA ALA A 109 -11.41 4.12 -8.32
C ALA A 109 -10.30 3.90 -7.29
N HIS A 110 -9.27 3.16 -7.70
CA HIS A 110 -8.09 2.88 -6.92
C HIS A 110 -6.87 3.55 -7.55
N CYS A 111 -6.05 4.20 -6.73
CA CYS A 111 -4.77 4.73 -7.18
C CYS A 111 -3.65 4.13 -6.34
N ALA A 112 -2.80 3.31 -6.96
CA ALA A 112 -1.65 2.70 -6.31
C ALA A 112 -0.41 3.56 -6.54
N TYR A 113 0.15 4.09 -5.45
CA TYR A 113 1.38 4.88 -5.46
C TYR A 113 2.57 4.00 -5.07
N ASP A 114 3.54 3.81 -5.96
CA ASP A 114 4.80 3.11 -5.67
C ASP A 114 5.73 4.04 -4.89
N LEU A 115 6.06 3.66 -3.65
CA LEU A 115 6.94 4.45 -2.77
C LEU A 115 8.40 4.44 -3.24
N HIS A 116 8.81 3.40 -3.98
CA HIS A 116 10.18 3.27 -4.47
C HIS A 116 10.39 4.06 -5.77
N ALA A 117 9.49 3.91 -6.74
CA ALA A 117 9.58 4.60 -8.02
C ALA A 117 9.02 6.04 -7.98
N GLY A 118 8.15 6.35 -7.02
CA GLY A 118 7.46 7.64 -6.91
C GLY A 118 6.41 7.88 -7.99
N VAL A 119 5.89 6.81 -8.59
CA VAL A 119 4.91 6.82 -9.68
C VAL A 119 3.58 6.30 -9.17
N ALA A 120 2.46 6.79 -9.73
CA ALA A 120 1.14 6.25 -9.43
C ALA A 120 0.51 5.56 -10.65
N THR A 121 -0.11 4.41 -10.41
CA THR A 121 -0.94 3.66 -11.35
C THR A 121 -2.41 3.78 -10.94
N LEU A 122 -3.28 3.99 -11.92
CA LEU A 122 -4.73 4.06 -11.71
C LEU A 122 -5.32 2.70 -12.08
N SER A 123 -6.11 2.13 -11.19
CA SER A 123 -6.86 0.91 -11.41
C SER A 123 -8.37 1.25 -11.32
N PRO A 124 -9.21 0.72 -12.21
CA PRO A 124 -10.65 1.00 -12.25
C PRO A 124 -11.42 0.47 -11.04
#